data_AF-A0A928AWR8-F1
#
_entry.id   AF-A0A928AWR8-F1
#
_cell.length_a   1.000
_cell.length_b   1.000
_cell.length_c   1.000
_cell.angle_alpha   90.00
_cell.angle_beta   90.00
_cell.angle_gamma   90.00
#
_symmetry.space_group_name_H-M   'P 1'
#
loop_
_entity.id
_entity.type
_entity.pdbx_description
1 polymer ?
#
loop_
_entity_poly.entity_id
_entity_poly.type
_entity_poly.pdbx_seq_one_letter_code
_entity_poly.pdbx_strand_id
1 'polypeptide(L)'
;MKKLLFMLLTIAGFVACDSNEPSFEPKLQLIVDKAEIVANGEDCVTFAVKFDGKDVTSDATIHFADSHEALEGNTFKTKYAGEYEFYAKYNNAKSEVWQVYAKEDNNTPGPEPQEKELKLSVEPATIYVDETATFKVELDGDDVTADATIYLEEGDVALEGATYTATAEGVYAFYAKYEDTTSNSVEVTVRMKIVEEEKPIKLTATETNIKANGVDSTKFTVTQDGANVTDKSTIYVNDGVLNGNRFITTTPGTYTVYAVKGEQKSNEITITAEEVTSTGKSIVFAEGVTLTSGWYDVNKKAQGNNGDINMCWAATSSNMIQWFQDRYKAAGKTLPAGAVDGPGVTSYTNYGPYELELMNVFHSEWDNSRGGHMQEAIPWYFEGKLNGGEFASPGSQAVPKTAGGYWKSIWDTEVYPNIYHGYENVIVPGVEGLDLKNLYITIFNNYYLWGSGTSYLGVERLEAFSNLIVETFRYGMAGLTINLGANLNAASHAVTLWGYEIDNATGLVTRLWITDSDDLMTEPKTPLLNEYSVSIDEGKANIKLTGNTRYGACYVVSIHPFAGYGIGVE
;
A
#
# COMPACT_ATOMS: atom_id res chain seq x y z
N MET A 1 -16.10 32.99 35.85
CA MET A 1 -14.77 32.71 35.28
C MET A 1 -14.96 31.95 33.98
N LYS A 2 -14.22 32.34 32.93
CA LYS A 2 -14.08 31.76 31.57
C LYS A 2 -14.15 30.21 31.56
N LYS A 3 -14.66 29.48 30.57
CA LYS A 3 -15.19 29.70 29.21
C LYS A 3 -16.09 28.45 28.95
N LEU A 4 -17.28 28.63 28.37
CA LEU A 4 -18.15 27.52 27.96
C LEU A 4 -18.05 27.36 26.44
N LEU A 5 -17.67 26.16 25.99
CA LEU A 5 -17.71 25.70 24.61
C LEU A 5 -18.92 24.78 24.49
N PHE A 6 -19.88 25.11 23.62
CA PHE A 6 -20.83 24.13 23.09
C PHE A 6 -21.27 24.55 21.69
N MET A 7 -21.01 23.64 20.76
CA MET A 7 -21.43 23.63 19.36
C MET A 7 -22.65 22.71 19.27
N LEU A 8 -23.71 23.11 18.57
CA LEU A 8 -24.70 22.25 17.88
C LEU A 8 -25.66 23.20 17.13
N LEU A 9 -25.65 23.27 15.79
CA LEU A 9 -26.28 22.38 14.79
C LEU A 9 -27.59 23.02 14.26
N THR A 10 -27.71 23.29 12.95
CA THR A 10 -28.81 22.86 12.04
C THR A 10 -28.91 23.67 10.72
N ILE A 11 -28.69 22.95 9.61
CA ILE A 11 -29.46 22.82 8.33
C ILE A 11 -30.32 23.98 7.80
N ALA A 12 -30.05 24.38 6.53
CA ALA A 12 -30.99 24.59 5.39
C ALA A 12 -30.28 25.51 4.35
N GLY A 13 -30.20 25.23 3.05
CA GLY A 13 -31.31 25.15 2.09
C GLY A 13 -31.25 26.38 1.17
N PHE A 14 -31.06 26.16 -0.14
CA PHE A 14 -30.95 27.16 -1.24
C PHE A 14 -32.03 28.26 -1.20
N VAL A 15 -31.68 29.48 -1.65
CA VAL A 15 -32.30 30.26 -2.77
C VAL A 15 -31.55 31.60 -2.94
N ALA A 16 -31.23 31.92 -4.19
CA ALA A 16 -30.67 33.18 -4.66
C ALA A 16 -31.74 34.29 -4.80
N CYS A 17 -31.40 35.52 -4.43
CA CYS A 17 -31.60 36.73 -5.24
C CYS A 17 -31.00 37.95 -4.55
N ASP A 18 -29.81 38.29 -5.00
CA ASP A 18 -29.47 39.57 -5.63
C ASP A 18 -30.07 40.86 -5.04
N SER A 19 -29.22 41.58 -4.33
CA SER A 19 -29.33 43.02 -4.14
C SER A 19 -27.96 43.61 -4.47
N ASN A 20 -27.85 44.08 -5.72
CA ASN A 20 -26.71 44.81 -6.26
C ASN A 20 -26.52 46.13 -5.50
N GLU A 21 -25.64 46.12 -4.50
CA GLU A 21 -24.83 47.30 -4.21
C GLU A 21 -23.62 47.27 -5.15
N PRO A 22 -23.21 48.40 -5.77
CA PRO A 22 -22.05 48.41 -6.65
C PRO A 22 -20.81 48.06 -5.82
N SER A 23 -20.28 46.85 -6.01
CA SER A 23 -18.98 46.46 -5.50
C SER A 23 -17.95 47.39 -6.13
N PHE A 24 -17.35 48.24 -5.31
CA PHE A 24 -16.21 49.06 -5.71
C PHE A 24 -15.03 48.10 -5.89
N GLU A 25 -14.90 47.50 -7.08
CA GLU A 25 -13.72 46.70 -7.39
C GLU A 25 -12.51 47.63 -7.43
N PRO A 26 -11.45 47.30 -6.68
CA PRO A 26 -10.32 48.19 -6.57
C PRO A 26 -9.61 48.27 -7.93
N LYS A 27 -9.55 49.47 -8.53
CA LYS A 27 -9.09 49.64 -9.92
C LYS A 27 -7.66 50.16 -9.95
N LEU A 28 -6.75 49.36 -10.51
CA LEU A 28 -5.40 49.79 -10.85
C LEU A 28 -5.41 50.57 -12.17
N GLN A 29 -4.81 51.76 -12.17
CA GLN A 29 -4.76 52.67 -13.32
C GLN A 29 -3.31 53.02 -13.63
N LEU A 30 -2.88 52.76 -14.85
CA LEU A 30 -1.67 53.33 -15.43
C LEU A 30 -2.04 54.68 -16.06
N ILE A 31 -1.30 55.72 -15.68
CA ILE A 31 -1.48 57.08 -16.16
C ILE A 31 -0.19 57.48 -16.87
N VAL A 32 -0.35 58.00 -18.08
CA VAL A 32 0.74 58.43 -18.95
C VAL A 32 0.70 59.95 -19.06
N ASP A 33 1.82 60.62 -18.86
CA ASP A 33 1.87 62.10 -18.92
C ASP A 33 1.67 62.64 -20.35
N LYS A 34 2.14 61.91 -21.37
CA LYS A 34 1.88 62.17 -22.79
C LYS A 34 1.85 60.89 -23.62
N ALA A 35 0.98 60.84 -24.62
CA ALA A 35 0.80 59.66 -25.48
C ALA A 35 1.78 59.62 -26.68
N GLU A 36 2.59 60.66 -26.89
CA GLU A 36 3.50 60.75 -28.03
C GLU A 36 4.86 61.32 -27.62
N ILE A 37 5.93 60.76 -28.19
CA ILE A 37 7.32 61.23 -28.03
C ILE A 37 8.03 61.27 -29.38
N VAL A 38 9.15 61.99 -29.47
CA VAL A 38 10.06 61.90 -30.63
C VAL A 38 11.07 60.79 -30.41
N ALA A 39 11.24 59.90 -31.40
CA ALA A 39 12.13 58.75 -31.36
C ALA A 39 13.61 59.13 -31.53
N ASN A 40 14.12 60.07 -30.72
CA ASN A 40 15.51 60.55 -30.78
C ASN A 40 16.39 60.04 -29.62
N GLY A 41 15.83 59.21 -28.74
CA GLY A 41 16.50 58.68 -27.55
C GLY A 41 16.64 59.65 -26.38
N GLU A 42 16.14 60.88 -26.52
CA GLU A 42 16.14 61.91 -25.48
C GLU A 42 14.73 62.24 -25.01
N ASP A 43 13.76 62.35 -25.92
CA ASP A 43 12.37 62.60 -25.56
C ASP A 43 11.76 61.36 -24.87
N CYS A 44 11.07 61.59 -23.77
CA CYS A 44 10.61 60.52 -22.90
C CYS A 44 9.20 60.76 -22.37
N VAL A 45 8.52 59.66 -22.10
CA VAL A 45 7.21 59.61 -21.43
C VAL A 45 7.40 59.12 -20.00
N THR A 46 6.65 59.69 -19.06
CA THR A 46 6.68 59.29 -17.65
C THR A 46 5.34 58.71 -17.21
N PHE A 47 5.40 57.61 -16.50
CA PHE A 47 4.25 56.86 -16.02
C PHE A 47 4.01 57.10 -14.52
N ALA A 48 2.74 57.17 -14.15
CA ALA A 48 2.27 57.11 -12.77
C ALA A 48 1.23 55.99 -12.61
N VAL A 49 1.23 55.31 -11.47
CA VAL A 49 0.31 54.22 -11.17
C VAL A 49 -0.55 54.58 -9.98
N LYS A 50 -1.87 54.47 -10.13
CA LYS A 50 -2.83 54.68 -9.04
C LYS A 50 -3.64 53.43 -8.75
N PHE A 51 -3.78 53.09 -7.48
CA PHE A 51 -4.70 52.05 -7.01
C PHE A 51 -5.77 52.71 -6.14
N ASP A 52 -7.04 52.67 -6.60
CA ASP A 52 -8.16 53.39 -5.98
C ASP A 52 -7.88 54.87 -5.71
N GLY A 53 -7.28 55.52 -6.70
CA GLY A 53 -6.99 56.96 -6.66
C GLY A 53 -5.76 57.35 -5.81
N LYS A 54 -5.14 56.42 -5.09
CA LYS A 54 -3.87 56.65 -4.39
C LYS A 54 -2.68 56.34 -5.29
N ASP A 55 -1.68 57.22 -5.27
CA ASP A 55 -0.42 57.02 -5.99
C ASP A 55 0.38 55.89 -5.34
N VAL A 56 0.71 54.88 -6.15
CA VAL A 56 1.50 53.70 -5.79
C VAL A 56 2.67 53.50 -6.76
N THR A 57 3.07 54.55 -7.50
CA THR A 57 4.04 54.47 -8.61
C THR A 57 5.38 53.88 -8.20
N SER A 58 5.89 54.17 -7.00
CA SER A 58 7.18 53.64 -6.52
C SER A 58 7.16 52.13 -6.23
N ASP A 59 5.97 51.59 -5.98
CA ASP A 59 5.78 50.22 -5.49
C ASP A 59 5.19 49.30 -6.56
N ALA A 60 4.74 49.86 -7.68
CA ALA A 60 4.20 49.15 -8.83
C ALA A 60 5.30 48.89 -9.88
N THR A 61 5.14 47.84 -10.68
CA THR A 61 6.01 47.54 -11.82
C THR A 61 5.28 47.83 -13.14
N ILE A 62 5.97 48.43 -14.11
CA ILE A 62 5.43 48.70 -15.45
C ILE A 62 6.09 47.72 -16.42
N HIS A 63 5.31 47.17 -17.35
CA HIS A 63 5.76 46.14 -18.27
C HIS A 63 5.37 46.50 -19.71
N PHE A 64 6.22 46.11 -20.66
CA PHE A 64 5.85 46.08 -22.07
C PHE A 64 4.76 45.02 -22.30
N ALA A 65 3.74 45.35 -23.09
CA ALA A 65 2.59 44.49 -23.28
C ALA A 65 2.91 43.24 -24.10
N ASP A 66 3.83 43.34 -25.05
CA ASP A 66 4.25 42.29 -25.98
C ASP A 66 5.28 41.33 -25.37
N SER A 67 6.40 41.84 -24.87
CA SER A 67 7.48 41.01 -24.32
C SER A 67 7.26 40.63 -22.85
N HIS A 68 6.38 41.35 -22.15
CA HIS A 68 6.16 41.27 -20.70
C HIS A 68 7.38 41.63 -19.83
N GLU A 69 8.45 42.13 -20.43
CA GLU A 69 9.63 42.60 -19.72
C GLU A 69 9.29 43.83 -18.88
N ALA A 70 9.90 43.93 -17.69
CA ALA A 70 9.70 45.07 -16.80
C ALA A 70 10.50 46.29 -17.31
N LEU A 71 9.83 47.43 -17.41
CA LEU A 71 10.47 48.71 -17.67
C LEU A 71 11.31 49.11 -16.45
N GLU A 72 12.57 49.48 -16.67
CA GLU A 72 13.43 49.97 -15.60
C GLU A 72 13.00 51.40 -15.21
N GLY A 73 12.50 51.54 -13.98
CA GLY A 73 11.92 52.79 -13.50
C GLY A 73 10.53 53.08 -14.09
N ASN A 74 10.14 54.36 -14.14
CA ASN A 74 8.81 54.78 -14.60
C ASN A 74 8.87 55.73 -15.81
N THR A 75 9.95 55.71 -16.58
CA THR A 75 10.11 56.59 -17.75
C THR A 75 10.57 55.76 -18.95
N PHE A 76 9.96 55.98 -20.10
CA PHE A 76 10.32 55.31 -21.35
C PHE A 76 10.82 56.31 -22.40
N LYS A 77 11.89 55.93 -23.09
CA LYS A 77 12.50 56.65 -24.21
C LYS A 77 12.95 55.65 -25.27
N THR A 78 12.94 56.05 -26.53
CA THR A 78 13.34 55.19 -27.65
C THR A 78 13.98 56.03 -28.76
N LYS A 79 14.85 55.37 -29.53
CA LYS A 79 15.39 55.90 -30.81
C LYS A 79 14.64 55.36 -32.02
N TYR A 80 13.66 54.49 -31.80
CA TYR A 80 12.92 53.82 -32.86
C TYR A 80 11.49 54.34 -32.86
N ALA A 81 11.03 54.78 -34.03
CA ALA A 81 9.65 55.18 -34.22
C ALA A 81 8.75 53.95 -34.22
N GLY A 82 7.54 54.09 -33.69
CA GLY A 82 6.62 52.97 -33.56
C GLY A 82 5.65 53.13 -32.40
N GLU A 83 4.77 52.15 -32.29
CA GLU A 83 3.76 52.05 -31.24
C GLU A 83 4.29 51.12 -30.13
N TYR A 84 4.26 51.61 -28.90
CA TYR A 84 4.70 50.88 -27.72
C TYR A 84 3.55 50.77 -26.72
N GLU A 85 3.30 49.57 -26.21
CA GLU A 85 2.19 49.31 -25.30
C GLU A 85 2.69 48.90 -23.91
N PHE A 86 2.06 49.45 -22.87
CA PHE A 86 2.48 49.28 -21.48
C PHE A 86 1.31 48.93 -20.55
N TYR A 87 1.55 48.14 -19.52
CA TYR A 87 0.62 47.96 -18.42
C TYR A 87 1.35 47.95 -17.06
N ALA A 88 0.64 48.27 -15.98
CA ALA A 88 1.16 48.21 -14.63
C ALA A 88 0.67 46.98 -13.86
N LYS A 89 1.50 46.47 -12.95
CA LYS A 89 1.16 45.47 -11.93
C LYS A 89 1.43 46.04 -10.54
N TYR A 90 0.48 45.83 -9.64
CA TYR A 90 0.61 46.18 -8.22
C TYR A 90 -0.18 45.16 -7.39
N ASN A 91 0.51 44.44 -6.49
CA ASN A 91 -0.01 43.23 -5.86
C ASN A 91 -0.52 42.22 -6.92
N ASN A 92 -1.76 41.73 -6.80
CA ASN A 92 -2.38 40.82 -7.77
C ASN A 92 -3.21 41.53 -8.84
N ALA A 93 -3.18 42.88 -8.89
CA ALA A 93 -3.94 43.66 -9.86
C ALA A 93 -3.08 44.03 -11.08
N LYS A 94 -3.72 44.06 -12.25
CA LYS A 94 -3.14 44.49 -13.53
C LYS A 94 -3.97 45.64 -14.09
N SER A 95 -3.33 46.71 -14.57
CA SER A 95 -4.03 47.81 -15.23
C SER A 95 -4.44 47.45 -16.66
N GLU A 96 -5.30 48.28 -17.25
CA GLU A 96 -5.45 48.32 -18.71
C GLU A 96 -4.12 48.66 -19.40
N VAL A 97 -4.03 48.31 -20.69
CA VAL A 97 -2.87 48.63 -21.55
C VAL A 97 -2.97 50.06 -22.04
N TRP A 98 -1.85 50.77 -22.03
CA TRP A 98 -1.69 52.12 -22.55
C TRP A 98 -0.68 52.16 -23.68
N GLN A 99 -1.01 52.85 -24.76
CA GLN A 99 -0.18 52.96 -25.94
C GLN A 99 0.54 54.31 -26.00
N VAL A 100 1.82 54.30 -26.36
CA VAL A 100 2.67 55.46 -26.58
C VAL A 100 3.21 55.40 -28.01
N TYR A 101 3.02 56.47 -28.78
CA TYR A 101 3.47 56.55 -30.17
C TYR A 101 4.75 57.40 -30.29
N ALA A 102 5.86 56.75 -30.64
CA ALA A 102 7.12 57.42 -30.91
C ALA A 102 7.19 57.84 -32.39
N LYS A 103 7.22 59.14 -32.65
CA LYS A 103 7.28 59.72 -34.00
C LYS A 103 8.72 59.85 -34.48
N GLU A 104 8.94 59.66 -35.78
CA GLU A 104 10.25 59.86 -36.41
C GLU A 104 10.76 61.30 -36.24
N ASP A 105 12.05 61.44 -35.93
CA ASP A 105 12.75 62.73 -35.86
C ASP A 105 13.06 63.24 -37.29
N ASN A 106 12.55 64.41 -37.66
CA ASN A 106 12.50 64.90 -39.05
C ASN A 106 13.49 66.05 -39.38
N ASN A 107 14.62 66.16 -38.66
CA ASN A 107 15.70 67.12 -38.99
C ASN A 107 16.96 66.44 -39.61
N THR A 108 16.85 66.06 -40.90
CA THR A 108 17.82 65.89 -42.04
C THR A 108 19.32 65.50 -41.84
N PRO A 109 20.01 64.76 -42.77
CA PRO A 109 19.65 64.45 -44.18
C PRO A 109 19.88 62.98 -44.71
N GLY A 110 19.03 62.58 -45.69
CA GLY A 110 19.26 61.73 -46.90
C GLY A 110 20.04 60.39 -46.86
N PRO A 111 19.51 59.30 -47.46
CA PRO A 111 20.03 57.94 -47.24
C PRO A 111 21.36 57.69 -47.96
N GLU A 112 22.32 57.18 -47.20
CA GLU A 112 23.44 56.39 -47.74
C GLU A 112 22.91 55.03 -48.27
N PRO A 113 23.63 54.36 -49.18
CA PRO A 113 23.17 53.13 -49.81
C PRO A 113 22.87 52.09 -48.74
N GLN A 114 21.69 51.47 -48.79
CA GLN A 114 21.45 50.27 -48.00
C GLN A 114 22.38 49.18 -48.56
N GLU A 115 23.39 48.80 -47.78
CA GLU A 115 24.17 47.60 -48.07
C GLU A 115 23.21 46.41 -48.15
N LYS A 116 23.28 45.66 -49.25
CA LYS A 116 22.59 44.37 -49.41
C LYS A 116 22.85 43.50 -48.16
N GLU A 117 21.82 43.01 -47.49
CA GLU A 117 21.96 42.17 -46.30
C GLU A 117 21.85 40.68 -46.68
N LEU A 118 22.97 39.96 -46.60
CA LEU A 118 22.99 38.50 -46.76
C LEU A 118 22.85 37.83 -45.39
N LYS A 119 21.90 36.91 -45.25
CA LYS A 119 21.59 36.21 -44.00
C LYS A 119 21.74 34.71 -44.17
N LEU A 120 22.43 34.08 -43.23
CA LEU A 120 22.54 32.62 -43.11
C LEU A 120 21.74 32.17 -41.88
N SER A 121 20.97 31.09 -42.05
CA SER A 121 20.26 30.39 -40.99
C SER A 121 20.52 28.89 -41.07
N VAL A 122 20.37 28.17 -39.96
CA VAL A 122 20.59 26.73 -39.87
C VAL A 122 19.49 26.07 -39.03
N GLU A 123 19.00 24.92 -39.50
CA GLU A 123 17.98 24.12 -38.80
C GLU A 123 18.28 22.61 -38.93
N PRO A 124 18.31 21.85 -37.82
CA PRO A 124 18.40 22.34 -36.44
C PRO A 124 19.82 22.87 -36.13
N ALA A 125 19.93 23.87 -35.24
CA ALA A 125 21.22 24.39 -34.76
C ALA A 125 21.93 23.45 -33.77
N THR A 126 21.30 22.34 -33.38
CA THR A 126 21.90 21.29 -32.53
C THR A 126 21.57 19.91 -33.11
N ILE A 127 22.61 19.11 -33.34
CA ILE A 127 22.52 17.75 -33.88
C ILE A 127 23.36 16.77 -33.06
N TYR A 128 23.15 15.46 -33.24
CA TYR A 128 24.08 14.43 -32.77
C TYR A 128 25.12 14.07 -33.84
N VAL A 129 26.21 13.42 -33.44
CA VAL A 129 27.18 12.85 -34.39
C VAL A 129 26.46 11.98 -35.43
N ASP A 130 26.87 12.12 -36.69
CA ASP A 130 26.26 11.49 -37.88
C ASP A 130 24.86 11.98 -38.28
N GLU A 131 24.26 12.94 -37.56
CA GLU A 131 23.06 13.65 -38.01
C GLU A 131 23.42 14.83 -38.93
N THR A 132 22.41 15.47 -39.52
CA THR A 132 22.59 16.52 -40.53
C THR A 132 21.86 17.79 -40.15
N ALA A 133 22.56 18.92 -40.16
CA ALA A 133 21.99 20.27 -40.12
C ALA A 133 21.82 20.81 -41.54
N THR A 134 20.77 21.58 -41.79
CA THR A 134 20.48 22.20 -43.10
C THR A 134 20.55 23.71 -43.00
N PHE A 135 21.22 24.35 -43.95
CA PHE A 135 21.38 25.79 -44.03
C PHE A 135 20.42 26.41 -45.04
N LYS A 136 20.08 27.68 -44.82
CA LYS A 136 19.36 28.53 -45.77
C LYS A 136 20.01 29.90 -45.83
N VAL A 137 20.24 30.39 -47.04
CA VAL A 137 20.86 31.70 -47.33
C VAL A 137 19.83 32.61 -47.99
N GLU A 138 19.66 33.82 -47.46
CA GLU A 138 18.70 34.81 -47.95
C GLU A 138 19.40 36.15 -48.21
N LEU A 139 19.15 36.77 -49.37
CA LEU A 139 19.61 38.14 -49.70
C LEU A 139 18.41 39.07 -49.68
N ASP A 140 18.39 40.05 -48.77
CA ASP A 140 17.27 40.99 -48.60
C ASP A 140 15.89 40.28 -48.47
N GLY A 141 15.89 39.03 -47.97
CA GLY A 141 14.72 38.18 -47.79
C GLY A 141 14.44 37.16 -48.92
N ASP A 142 15.15 37.22 -50.05
CA ASP A 142 15.02 36.26 -51.15
C ASP A 142 15.96 35.06 -50.95
N ASP A 143 15.44 33.83 -51.11
CA ASP A 143 16.22 32.60 -50.97
C ASP A 143 17.23 32.44 -52.12
N VAL A 144 18.51 32.54 -51.77
CA VAL A 144 19.66 32.38 -52.68
C VAL A 144 20.50 31.15 -52.33
N THR A 145 19.97 30.21 -51.55
CA THR A 145 20.70 29.06 -50.99
C THR A 145 21.40 28.21 -52.06
N ALA A 146 20.78 28.04 -53.23
CA ALA A 146 21.35 27.23 -54.32
C ALA A 146 22.54 27.90 -55.04
N ASP A 147 22.60 29.23 -54.99
CA ASP A 147 23.60 30.04 -55.70
C ASP A 147 24.69 30.59 -54.76
N ALA A 148 24.43 30.60 -53.45
CA ALA A 148 25.40 30.98 -52.42
C ALA A 148 26.34 29.81 -52.07
N THR A 149 27.56 30.14 -51.62
CA THR A 149 28.51 29.15 -51.10
C THR A 149 28.60 29.30 -49.58
N ILE A 150 28.35 28.22 -48.84
CA ILE A 150 28.48 28.17 -47.38
C ILE A 150 29.87 27.65 -47.02
N TYR A 151 30.49 28.28 -46.03
CA TYR A 151 31.83 27.99 -45.55
C TYR A 151 31.78 27.57 -44.09
N LEU A 152 32.52 26.52 -43.75
CA LEU A 152 32.95 26.28 -42.38
C LEU A 152 34.01 27.33 -42.04
N GLU A 153 33.75 28.12 -40.99
CA GLU A 153 34.58 29.26 -40.61
C GLU A 153 36.00 28.82 -40.22
N GLU A 154 36.11 27.67 -39.55
CA GLU A 154 37.40 27.03 -39.30
C GLU A 154 38.02 26.51 -40.59
N GLY A 155 39.12 27.14 -41.03
CA GLY A 155 39.87 26.73 -42.21
C GLY A 155 39.30 27.25 -43.53
N ASP A 156 38.22 28.04 -43.50
CA ASP A 156 37.58 28.65 -44.66
C ASP A 156 37.21 27.63 -45.77
N VAL A 157 36.59 26.52 -45.35
CA VAL A 157 36.31 25.37 -46.22
C VAL A 157 34.88 25.45 -46.76
N ALA A 158 34.72 25.50 -48.09
CA ALA A 158 33.41 25.49 -48.74
C ALA A 158 32.71 24.13 -48.58
N LEU A 159 31.42 24.16 -48.23
CA LEU A 159 30.57 22.98 -48.15
C LEU A 159 30.09 22.55 -49.55
N GLU A 160 29.99 21.25 -49.78
CA GLU A 160 29.28 20.69 -50.93
C GLU A 160 27.78 20.66 -50.61
N GLY A 161 27.08 21.74 -50.98
CA GLY A 161 25.64 21.90 -50.75
C GLY A 161 25.29 22.62 -49.45
N ALA A 162 24.01 22.57 -49.08
CA ALA A 162 23.46 23.33 -47.96
C ALA A 162 23.27 22.49 -46.69
N THR A 163 24.09 21.46 -46.47
CA THR A 163 23.97 20.57 -45.32
C THR A 163 25.32 20.28 -44.67
N TYR A 164 25.32 20.04 -43.36
CA TYR A 164 26.52 19.67 -42.61
C TYR A 164 26.29 18.48 -41.68
N THR A 165 27.22 17.53 -41.72
CA THR A 165 27.28 16.36 -40.84
C THR A 165 28.69 16.25 -40.28
N ALA A 166 28.81 16.13 -38.96
CA ALA A 166 30.07 15.98 -38.27
C ALA A 166 30.22 14.57 -37.69
N THR A 167 31.46 14.10 -37.68
CA THR A 167 31.87 12.81 -37.08
C THR A 167 32.46 12.96 -35.68
N ALA A 168 32.53 14.19 -35.17
CA ALA A 168 33.05 14.52 -33.84
C ALA A 168 32.13 15.54 -33.15
N GLU A 169 32.14 15.52 -31.82
CA GLU A 169 31.48 16.55 -31.02
C GLU A 169 32.21 17.88 -31.11
N GLY A 170 31.46 18.97 -31.08
CA GLY A 170 32.02 20.31 -31.22
C GLY A 170 30.97 21.37 -31.51
N VAL A 171 31.43 22.62 -31.56
CA VAL A 171 30.64 23.75 -32.07
C VAL A 171 31.31 24.21 -33.35
N TYR A 172 30.55 24.19 -34.44
CA TYR A 172 31.05 24.49 -35.78
C TYR A 172 30.37 25.76 -36.27
N ALA A 173 31.14 26.81 -36.57
CA ALA A 173 30.63 28.08 -37.05
C ALA A 173 30.66 28.14 -38.58
N PHE A 174 29.62 28.72 -39.17
CA PHE A 174 29.43 28.78 -40.62
C PHE A 174 29.01 30.16 -41.05
N TYR A 175 29.45 30.56 -42.24
CA TYR A 175 29.01 31.78 -42.90
C TYR A 175 28.83 31.51 -44.39
N ALA A 176 28.08 32.35 -45.11
CA ALA A 176 27.84 32.21 -46.54
C ALA A 176 28.39 33.41 -47.32
N LYS A 177 28.78 33.18 -48.56
CA LYS A 177 29.10 34.22 -49.55
C LYS A 177 28.16 34.11 -50.74
N TYR A 178 27.64 35.25 -51.17
CA TYR A 178 26.87 35.41 -52.40
C TYR A 178 27.31 36.71 -53.08
N GLU A 179 27.81 36.60 -54.32
CA GLU A 179 28.54 37.68 -54.99
C GLU A 179 29.67 38.25 -54.08
N ASP A 180 29.72 39.57 -53.89
CA ASP A 180 30.69 40.25 -53.04
C ASP A 180 30.21 40.43 -51.59
N THR A 181 29.10 39.78 -51.20
CA THR A 181 28.46 39.93 -49.87
C THR A 181 28.71 38.70 -49.00
N THR A 182 28.98 38.93 -47.71
CA THR A 182 29.19 37.88 -46.70
C THR A 182 28.08 37.93 -45.66
N SER A 183 27.56 36.78 -45.24
CA SER A 183 26.48 36.70 -44.27
C SER A 183 26.93 36.84 -42.81
N ASN A 184 25.96 36.87 -41.88
CA ASN A 184 26.21 36.54 -40.47
C ASN A 184 26.79 35.12 -40.32
N SER A 185 27.44 34.88 -39.18
CA SER A 185 27.85 33.53 -38.76
C SER A 185 26.72 32.83 -38.01
N VAL A 186 26.61 31.51 -38.15
CA VAL A 186 25.70 30.63 -37.39
C VAL A 186 26.48 29.43 -36.86
N GLU A 187 26.08 28.92 -35.70
CA GLU A 187 26.74 27.77 -35.06
C GLU A 187 25.88 26.50 -35.13
N VAL A 188 26.50 25.37 -35.44
CA VAL A 188 25.94 24.03 -35.28
C VAL A 188 26.64 23.36 -34.09
N THR A 189 25.88 23.06 -33.04
CA THR A 189 26.37 22.29 -31.89
C THR A 189 26.16 20.80 -32.12
N VAL A 190 27.24 20.03 -32.16
CA VAL A 190 27.23 18.57 -32.36
C VAL A 190 27.52 17.87 -31.04
N ARG A 191 26.63 16.96 -30.63
CA ARG A 191 26.74 16.21 -29.37
C ARG A 191 26.92 14.72 -29.60
N MET A 192 27.59 14.04 -28.67
CA MET A 192 27.60 12.57 -28.62
C MET A 192 26.25 12.04 -28.16
N LYS A 193 25.80 10.93 -28.76
CA LYS A 193 24.62 10.20 -28.30
C LYS A 193 24.98 9.43 -27.03
N ILE A 194 24.44 9.85 -25.88
CA ILE A 194 24.57 9.10 -24.63
C ILE A 194 23.62 7.90 -24.72
N VAL A 195 24.17 6.68 -24.81
CA VAL A 195 23.41 5.45 -24.60
C VAL A 195 23.43 5.18 -23.10
N GLU A 196 22.31 5.39 -22.42
CA GLU A 196 22.18 4.97 -21.02
C GLU A 196 22.28 3.44 -20.97
N GLU A 197 23.31 2.91 -20.31
CA GLU A 197 23.39 1.48 -20.01
C GLU A 197 22.21 1.10 -19.09
N GLU A 198 21.48 0.04 -19.46
CA GLU A 198 20.47 -0.51 -18.57
C GLU A 198 21.13 -1.00 -17.27
N LYS A 199 20.63 -0.49 -16.14
CA LYS A 199 21.11 -0.90 -14.81
C LYS A 199 20.97 -2.41 -14.60
N PRO A 200 21.88 -3.08 -13.88
CA PRO A 200 21.81 -4.52 -13.67
C PRO A 200 20.57 -4.92 -12.87
N ILE A 201 20.05 -6.11 -13.17
CA ILE A 201 18.98 -6.73 -12.39
C ILE A 201 19.57 -7.52 -11.21
N LYS A 202 18.83 -7.59 -10.10
CA LYS A 202 19.19 -8.35 -8.89
C LYS A 202 18.11 -9.36 -8.56
N LEU A 203 18.52 -10.61 -8.33
CA LEU A 203 17.67 -11.70 -7.86
C LEU A 203 17.84 -11.88 -6.35
N THR A 204 16.73 -12.10 -5.65
CA THR A 204 16.69 -12.51 -4.23
C THR A 204 15.73 -13.68 -4.05
N ALA A 205 16.01 -14.55 -3.08
CA ALA A 205 15.16 -15.65 -2.66
C ALA A 205 14.63 -15.41 -1.25
N THR A 206 13.42 -15.88 -0.92
CA THR A 206 12.90 -15.83 0.45
C THR A 206 13.74 -16.69 1.39
N GLU A 207 14.13 -17.87 0.93
CA GLU A 207 14.99 -18.81 1.66
C GLU A 207 15.96 -19.51 0.70
N THR A 208 17.12 -19.93 1.20
CA THR A 208 18.13 -20.67 0.41
C THR A 208 18.22 -22.15 0.76
N ASN A 209 17.50 -22.60 1.79
CA ASN A 209 17.42 -24.01 2.17
C ASN A 209 15.95 -24.39 2.29
N ILE A 210 15.55 -25.48 1.65
CA ILE A 210 14.19 -26.02 1.67
C ILE A 210 14.27 -27.55 1.84
N LYS A 211 13.18 -28.19 2.20
CA LYS A 211 13.04 -29.65 2.16
C LYS A 211 12.61 -30.12 0.78
N ALA A 212 13.18 -31.22 0.31
CA ALA A 212 12.77 -31.87 -0.94
C ALA A 212 11.50 -32.71 -0.76
N ASN A 213 10.43 -32.13 -0.20
CA ASN A 213 9.19 -32.82 0.15
C ASN A 213 8.02 -32.53 -0.82
N GLY A 214 8.24 -31.74 -1.87
CA GLY A 214 7.19 -31.34 -2.80
C GLY A 214 6.19 -30.31 -2.25
N VAL A 215 6.46 -29.74 -1.08
CA VAL A 215 5.62 -28.75 -0.39
C VAL A 215 6.42 -27.48 -0.11
N ASP A 216 7.54 -27.65 0.61
CA ASP A 216 8.45 -26.59 1.02
C ASP A 216 9.05 -25.88 -0.19
N SER A 217 9.28 -24.57 -0.07
CA SER A 217 9.51 -23.74 -1.23
C SER A 217 10.21 -22.43 -0.95
N THR A 218 10.79 -21.88 -2.01
CA THR A 218 11.34 -20.53 -2.00
C THR A 218 10.72 -19.70 -3.12
N LYS A 219 10.48 -18.41 -2.86
CA LYS A 219 10.00 -17.44 -3.84
C LYS A 219 11.12 -16.50 -4.24
N PHE A 220 11.18 -16.19 -5.52
CA PHE A 220 12.15 -15.29 -6.10
C PHE A 220 11.54 -13.92 -6.40
N THR A 221 12.33 -12.88 -6.16
CA THR A 221 12.02 -11.51 -6.56
C THR A 221 13.17 -10.97 -7.40
N VAL A 222 12.84 -10.37 -8.54
CA VAL A 222 13.80 -9.68 -9.41
C VAL A 222 13.57 -8.18 -9.28
N THR A 223 14.63 -7.44 -9.01
CA THR A 223 14.59 -5.98 -8.89
C THR A 223 15.55 -5.31 -9.86
N GLN A 224 15.19 -4.12 -10.34
CA GLN A 224 16.07 -3.24 -11.13
C GLN A 224 15.88 -1.83 -10.59
N ASP A 225 16.98 -1.20 -10.15
CA ASP A 225 16.95 0.14 -9.55
C ASP A 225 15.94 0.27 -8.38
N GLY A 226 15.81 -0.79 -7.59
CA GLY A 226 14.86 -0.86 -6.48
C GLY A 226 13.40 -1.17 -6.87
N ALA A 227 13.04 -1.11 -8.16
CA ALA A 227 11.71 -1.48 -8.63
C ALA A 227 11.58 -3.00 -8.82
N ASN A 228 10.44 -3.59 -8.44
CA ASN A 228 10.14 -4.99 -8.72
C ASN A 228 9.85 -5.20 -10.21
N VAL A 229 10.64 -6.04 -10.87
CA VAL A 229 10.54 -6.38 -12.29
C VAL A 229 10.39 -7.89 -12.50
N THR A 230 9.93 -8.62 -11.49
CA THR A 230 9.79 -10.09 -11.52
C THR A 230 8.94 -10.55 -12.71
N ASP A 231 7.77 -9.95 -12.92
CA ASP A 231 6.86 -10.31 -14.03
C ASP A 231 7.40 -9.95 -15.42
N LYS A 232 8.46 -9.16 -15.49
CA LYS A 232 9.16 -8.77 -16.72
C LYS A 232 10.43 -9.58 -16.95
N SER A 233 10.73 -10.54 -16.06
CA SER A 233 11.96 -11.32 -16.07
C SER A 233 11.65 -12.80 -16.22
N THR A 234 12.58 -13.57 -16.80
CA THR A 234 12.51 -15.03 -16.84
C THR A 234 13.49 -15.60 -15.82
N ILE A 235 13.01 -16.47 -14.93
CA ILE A 235 13.84 -17.11 -13.91
C ILE A 235 14.25 -18.51 -14.40
N TYR A 236 15.50 -18.87 -14.18
CA TYR A 236 16.09 -20.15 -14.56
C TYR A 236 16.56 -20.90 -13.32
N VAL A 237 16.32 -22.20 -13.27
CA VAL A 237 16.82 -23.12 -12.25
C VAL A 237 17.58 -24.23 -12.97
N ASN A 238 18.88 -24.36 -12.72
CA ASN A 238 19.79 -25.26 -13.46
C ASN A 238 19.59 -25.17 -14.99
N ASP A 239 19.55 -23.94 -15.51
CA ASP A 239 19.31 -23.58 -16.91
C ASP A 239 17.93 -23.95 -17.49
N GLY A 240 17.05 -24.58 -16.70
CA GLY A 240 15.64 -24.78 -17.05
C GLY A 240 14.79 -23.57 -16.67
N VAL A 241 13.86 -23.16 -17.53
CA VAL A 241 12.93 -22.05 -17.22
C VAL A 241 11.99 -22.47 -16.07
N LEU A 242 11.90 -21.63 -15.05
CA LEU A 242 10.92 -21.75 -13.98
C LEU A 242 9.60 -21.11 -14.40
N ASN A 243 8.50 -21.86 -14.31
CA ASN A 243 7.17 -21.30 -14.54
C ASN A 243 6.72 -20.51 -13.32
N GLY A 244 6.67 -19.19 -13.45
CA GLY A 244 6.44 -18.27 -12.33
C GLY A 244 7.73 -18.01 -11.54
N ASN A 245 7.59 -17.67 -10.27
CA ASN A 245 8.71 -17.26 -9.41
C ASN A 245 8.83 -18.08 -8.12
N ARG A 246 8.18 -19.25 -8.04
CA ARG A 246 8.26 -20.14 -6.87
C ARG A 246 8.90 -21.46 -7.27
N PHE A 247 9.85 -21.92 -6.47
CA PHE A 247 10.54 -23.19 -6.68
C PHE A 247 10.21 -24.18 -5.56
N ILE A 248 9.89 -25.41 -5.99
CA ILE A 248 9.59 -26.58 -5.16
C ILE A 248 10.30 -27.76 -5.81
N THR A 249 10.74 -28.73 -5.01
CA THR A 249 11.31 -29.98 -5.53
C THR A 249 11.01 -31.15 -4.60
N THR A 250 10.99 -32.37 -5.15
CA THR A 250 11.02 -33.64 -4.41
C THR A 250 12.38 -34.31 -4.47
N THR A 251 13.33 -33.70 -5.18
CA THR A 251 14.67 -34.23 -5.41
C THR A 251 15.65 -33.47 -4.52
N PRO A 252 16.36 -34.14 -3.60
CA PRO A 252 17.41 -33.49 -2.82
C PRO A 252 18.57 -33.06 -3.72
N GLY A 253 19.22 -31.95 -3.36
CA GLY A 253 20.39 -31.45 -4.09
C GLY A 253 20.51 -29.93 -4.09
N THR A 254 21.45 -29.42 -4.86
CA THR A 254 21.69 -27.99 -5.03
C THR A 254 21.19 -27.51 -6.38
N TYR A 255 20.56 -26.33 -6.39
CA TYR A 255 19.96 -25.72 -7.56
C TYR A 255 20.51 -24.30 -7.74
N THR A 256 21.13 -24.03 -8.89
CA THR A 256 21.60 -22.68 -9.25
C THR A 256 20.49 -21.91 -9.93
N VAL A 257 20.21 -20.71 -9.45
CA VAL A 257 19.09 -19.88 -9.91
C VAL A 257 19.59 -18.50 -10.35
N TYR A 258 19.15 -18.06 -11.52
CA TYR A 258 19.36 -16.69 -12.02
C TYR A 258 18.13 -16.20 -12.78
N ALA A 259 18.05 -14.89 -13.03
CA ALA A 259 17.03 -14.27 -13.86
C ALA A 259 17.64 -13.55 -15.06
N VAL A 260 16.85 -13.43 -16.13
CA VAL A 260 17.16 -12.68 -17.34
C VAL A 260 16.03 -11.70 -17.65
N LYS A 261 16.38 -10.47 -18.01
CA LYS A 261 15.46 -9.44 -18.52
C LYS A 261 16.14 -8.71 -19.67
N GLY A 262 15.63 -8.85 -20.89
CA GLY A 262 16.33 -8.35 -22.08
C GLY A 262 17.70 -8.99 -22.19
N GLU A 263 18.75 -8.18 -22.25
CA GLU A 263 20.15 -8.65 -22.30
C GLU A 263 20.79 -8.79 -20.91
N GLN A 264 20.10 -8.37 -19.84
CA GLN A 264 20.64 -8.36 -18.48
C GLN A 264 20.47 -9.74 -17.81
N LYS A 265 21.55 -10.23 -17.20
CA LYS A 265 21.56 -11.41 -16.31
C LYS A 265 21.75 -10.98 -14.85
N SER A 266 20.99 -11.55 -13.93
CA SER A 266 21.14 -11.28 -12.49
C SER A 266 22.36 -11.96 -11.87
N ASN A 267 22.61 -11.69 -10.59
CA ASN A 267 23.39 -12.58 -9.72
C ASN A 267 22.78 -14.00 -9.68
N GLU A 268 23.64 -14.98 -9.40
CA GLU A 268 23.24 -16.37 -9.14
C GLU A 268 22.99 -16.60 -7.65
N ILE A 269 22.00 -17.43 -7.34
CA ILE A 269 21.67 -17.90 -5.98
C ILE A 269 21.70 -19.43 -6.01
N THR A 270 22.24 -20.05 -4.95
CA THR A 270 22.15 -21.50 -4.75
C THR A 270 21.05 -21.80 -3.75
N ILE A 271 20.11 -22.68 -4.14
CA ILE A 271 19.10 -23.25 -3.27
C ILE A 271 19.50 -24.69 -2.93
N THR A 272 19.52 -25.03 -1.66
CA THR A 272 19.76 -26.40 -1.17
C THR A 272 18.43 -27.04 -0.81
N ALA A 273 18.10 -28.15 -1.45
CA ALA A 273 16.96 -28.98 -1.09
C ALA A 273 17.44 -30.21 -0.28
N GLU A 274 17.04 -30.28 0.98
CA GLU A 274 17.46 -31.34 1.90
C GLU A 274 16.62 -32.61 1.77
N GLU A 275 17.24 -33.76 2.02
CA GLU A 275 16.56 -35.05 2.02
C GLU A 275 15.58 -35.17 3.19
N VAL A 276 14.37 -35.64 2.89
CA VAL A 276 13.33 -35.87 3.89
C VAL A 276 13.50 -37.28 4.47
N THR A 277 13.95 -37.36 5.72
CA THR A 277 14.15 -38.64 6.41
C THR A 277 13.01 -38.99 7.37
N SER A 278 12.16 -38.01 7.70
CA SER A 278 10.99 -38.18 8.55
C SER A 278 9.82 -38.79 7.78
N THR A 279 9.24 -39.87 8.32
CA THR A 279 8.13 -40.61 7.68
C THR A 279 6.98 -40.84 8.65
N GLY A 280 5.83 -41.28 8.11
CA GLY A 280 4.64 -41.56 8.89
C GLY A 280 3.90 -40.29 9.34
N LYS A 281 2.97 -40.47 10.28
CA LYS A 281 2.14 -39.39 10.82
C LYS A 281 2.30 -39.29 12.33
N SER A 282 2.22 -38.07 12.84
CA SER A 282 2.27 -37.78 14.27
C SER A 282 0.98 -37.11 14.70
N ILE A 283 0.48 -37.46 15.89
CA ILE A 283 -0.66 -36.79 16.51
C ILE A 283 -0.14 -35.93 17.65
N VAL A 284 -0.53 -34.67 17.67
CA VAL A 284 -0.17 -33.69 18.70
C VAL A 284 -1.46 -33.14 19.30
N PHE A 285 -1.54 -33.17 20.63
CA PHE A 285 -2.62 -32.58 21.40
C PHE A 285 -2.10 -31.38 22.17
N ALA A 286 -3.01 -30.46 22.54
CA ALA A 286 -2.70 -29.41 23.50
C ALA A 286 -2.18 -30.02 24.81
N GLU A 287 -1.37 -29.26 25.55
CA GLU A 287 -0.80 -29.75 26.81
C GLU A 287 -1.89 -30.27 27.76
N GLY A 288 -1.68 -31.45 28.34
CA GLY A 288 -2.63 -32.10 29.25
C GLY A 288 -3.82 -32.77 28.56
N VAL A 289 -3.85 -32.84 27.23
CA VAL A 289 -4.95 -33.44 26.45
C VAL A 289 -4.51 -34.73 25.77
N THR A 290 -5.43 -35.70 25.72
CA THR A 290 -5.28 -36.97 25.00
C THR A 290 -6.56 -37.31 24.24
N LEU A 291 -6.58 -38.42 23.49
CA LEU A 291 -7.80 -38.90 22.85
C LEU A 291 -8.96 -39.18 23.82
N THR A 292 -8.66 -39.49 25.09
CA THR A 292 -9.67 -39.97 26.05
C THR A 292 -9.89 -39.03 27.23
N SER A 293 -9.10 -37.96 27.37
CA SER A 293 -9.17 -37.07 28.53
C SER A 293 -8.53 -35.69 28.28
N GLY A 294 -8.81 -34.75 29.18
CA GLY A 294 -8.18 -33.41 29.19
C GLY A 294 -8.85 -32.37 28.29
N TRP A 295 -9.86 -32.78 27.51
CA TRP A 295 -10.67 -31.91 26.67
C TRP A 295 -12.08 -31.73 27.24
N TYR A 296 -12.75 -30.67 26.80
CA TYR A 296 -14.10 -30.28 27.21
C TYR A 296 -15.02 -30.09 26.00
N ASP A 297 -16.31 -30.38 26.21
CA ASP A 297 -17.33 -30.38 25.17
C ASP A 297 -18.62 -29.71 25.66
N VAL A 298 -18.49 -28.43 26.03
CA VAL A 298 -19.65 -27.60 26.40
C VAL A 298 -20.63 -27.53 25.24
N ASN A 299 -21.86 -27.98 25.49
CA ASN A 299 -22.92 -28.04 24.50
C ASN A 299 -24.04 -27.05 24.80
N LYS A 300 -24.50 -26.37 23.75
CA LYS A 300 -25.68 -25.51 23.83
C LYS A 300 -26.91 -26.33 24.21
N LYS A 301 -27.88 -25.69 24.84
CA LYS A 301 -29.19 -26.25 25.22
C LYS A 301 -30.34 -25.70 24.34
N ALA A 302 -30.07 -24.68 23.51
CA ALA A 302 -30.91 -24.07 22.46
C ALA A 302 -32.30 -23.60 22.92
N GLN A 303 -32.40 -22.34 23.38
CA GLN A 303 -33.66 -21.73 23.83
C GLN A 303 -34.09 -20.50 23.02
N GLY A 304 -35.38 -20.12 23.14
CA GLY A 304 -36.01 -18.94 22.54
C GLY A 304 -35.42 -17.59 22.99
N ASN A 305 -36.22 -16.55 23.27
CA ASN A 305 -35.67 -15.20 23.55
C ASN A 305 -34.59 -15.22 24.66
N ASN A 306 -33.37 -14.82 24.29
CA ASN A 306 -32.14 -14.84 25.10
C ASN A 306 -31.61 -16.24 25.51
N GLY A 307 -31.91 -17.28 24.72
CA GLY A 307 -31.23 -18.57 24.81
C GLY A 307 -29.79 -18.55 24.27
N ASP A 308 -29.15 -19.71 24.23
CA ASP A 308 -27.72 -19.83 23.88
C ASP A 308 -27.45 -20.18 22.41
N ILE A 309 -28.44 -20.09 21.51
CA ILE A 309 -28.33 -20.57 20.12
C ILE A 309 -27.15 -19.95 19.35
N ASN A 310 -26.82 -18.68 19.65
CA ASN A 310 -25.73 -17.91 19.05
C ASN A 310 -24.43 -17.95 19.88
N MET A 311 -24.34 -18.78 20.91
CA MET A 311 -23.25 -18.78 21.89
C MET A 311 -22.17 -19.85 21.64
N CYS A 312 -21.99 -20.31 20.40
CA CYS A 312 -20.89 -21.24 20.09
C CYS A 312 -19.52 -20.66 20.47
N TRP A 313 -19.32 -19.36 20.27
CA TRP A 313 -18.12 -18.63 20.69
C TRP A 313 -17.89 -18.69 22.21
N ALA A 314 -18.95 -18.62 23.02
CA ALA A 314 -18.86 -18.69 24.48
C ALA A 314 -18.60 -20.13 24.95
N ALA A 315 -19.19 -21.13 24.31
CA ALA A 315 -18.90 -22.53 24.57
C ALA A 315 -17.42 -22.87 24.27
N THR A 316 -16.92 -22.45 23.11
CA THR A 316 -15.49 -22.57 22.75
C THR A 316 -14.60 -21.83 23.74
N SER A 317 -14.95 -20.60 24.10
CA SER A 317 -14.18 -19.81 25.09
C SER A 317 -14.17 -20.47 26.46
N SER A 318 -15.30 -21.05 26.90
CA SER A 318 -15.40 -21.79 28.16
C SER A 318 -14.46 -22.99 28.19
N ASN A 319 -14.43 -23.78 27.11
CA ASN A 319 -13.51 -24.91 26.98
C ASN A 319 -12.05 -24.47 27.05
N MET A 320 -11.69 -23.40 26.32
CA MET A 320 -10.34 -22.86 26.25
C MET A 320 -9.88 -22.29 27.60
N ILE A 321 -10.73 -21.48 28.25
CA ILE A 321 -10.46 -20.92 29.58
C ILE A 321 -10.28 -22.05 30.59
N GLN A 322 -11.15 -23.06 30.59
CA GLN A 322 -11.02 -24.20 31.49
C GLN A 322 -9.70 -24.95 31.29
N TRP A 323 -9.31 -25.19 30.04
CA TRP A 323 -8.02 -25.79 29.72
C TRP A 323 -6.86 -24.99 30.32
N PHE A 324 -6.86 -23.66 30.15
CA PHE A 324 -5.82 -22.79 30.72
C PHE A 324 -5.81 -22.83 32.24
N GLN A 325 -6.97 -22.79 32.88
CA GLN A 325 -7.11 -22.90 34.33
C GLN A 325 -6.50 -24.20 34.86
N ASP A 326 -6.67 -25.31 34.12
CA ASP A 326 -6.08 -26.58 34.51
C ASP A 326 -4.55 -26.59 34.36
N ARG A 327 -3.98 -25.93 33.34
CA ARG A 327 -2.52 -25.77 33.22
C ARG A 327 -1.97 -24.89 34.34
N TYR A 328 -2.65 -23.79 34.65
CA TYR A 328 -2.30 -22.91 35.77
C TYR A 328 -2.32 -23.66 37.11
N LYS A 329 -3.37 -24.44 37.38
CA LYS A 329 -3.46 -25.32 38.56
C LYS A 329 -2.39 -26.42 38.56
N ALA A 330 -2.12 -27.04 37.41
CA ALA A 330 -1.08 -28.06 37.27
C ALA A 330 0.32 -27.51 37.56
N ALA A 331 0.56 -26.23 37.29
CA ALA A 331 1.77 -25.50 37.67
C ALA A 331 1.81 -25.13 39.18
N GLY A 332 0.90 -25.67 40.00
CA GLY A 332 0.86 -25.46 41.45
C GLY A 332 0.30 -24.11 41.89
N LYS A 333 -0.39 -23.39 40.99
CA LYS A 333 -0.98 -22.08 41.29
C LYS A 333 -2.43 -22.20 41.75
N THR A 334 -2.92 -21.17 42.43
CA THR A 334 -4.31 -21.10 42.93
C THR A 334 -5.07 -20.04 42.15
N LEU A 335 -6.28 -20.37 41.71
CA LEU A 335 -7.12 -19.41 40.97
C LEU A 335 -7.43 -18.17 41.83
N PRO A 336 -7.49 -16.97 41.24
CA PRO A 336 -7.83 -15.76 41.98
C PRO A 336 -9.27 -15.83 42.50
N ALA A 337 -9.55 -15.12 43.60
CA ALA A 337 -10.89 -15.11 44.19
C ALA A 337 -11.93 -14.60 43.18
N GLY A 338 -13.01 -15.37 43.00
CA GLY A 338 -14.07 -15.08 42.04
C GLY A 338 -13.87 -15.69 40.65
N ALA A 339 -12.70 -16.26 40.35
CA ALA A 339 -12.52 -17.05 39.14
C ALA A 339 -13.42 -18.29 39.17
N VAL A 340 -14.36 -18.35 38.23
CA VAL A 340 -15.25 -19.49 38.04
C VAL A 340 -14.54 -20.58 37.23
N ASP A 341 -14.56 -21.81 37.70
CA ASP A 341 -14.05 -23.01 37.02
C ASP A 341 -14.87 -24.26 37.36
N GLY A 342 -14.62 -25.35 36.61
CA GLY A 342 -15.15 -26.67 36.89
C GLY A 342 -16.56 -26.93 36.36
N PRO A 343 -17.17 -28.05 36.78
CA PRO A 343 -18.46 -28.50 36.25
C PRO A 343 -19.59 -27.51 36.59
N GLY A 344 -20.57 -27.39 35.69
CA GLY A 344 -21.71 -26.54 35.94
C GLY A 344 -22.56 -27.03 37.11
N VAL A 345 -23.10 -26.08 37.89
CA VAL A 345 -23.94 -26.36 39.06
C VAL A 345 -25.34 -25.73 38.96
N THR A 346 -25.50 -24.75 38.08
CA THR A 346 -26.77 -24.03 37.92
C THR A 346 -27.73 -24.78 37.00
N SER A 347 -28.88 -25.20 37.54
CA SER A 347 -29.97 -25.83 36.77
C SER A 347 -30.99 -24.80 36.26
N TYR A 348 -31.50 -25.00 35.05
CA TYR A 348 -32.56 -24.18 34.47
C TYR A 348 -33.87 -24.97 34.40
N THR A 349 -35.00 -24.28 34.31
CA THR A 349 -36.36 -24.86 34.39
C THR A 349 -36.59 -26.10 33.52
N ASN A 350 -35.86 -26.25 32.40
CA ASN A 350 -36.04 -27.34 31.44
C ASN A 350 -34.77 -28.16 31.17
N TYR A 351 -33.63 -27.84 31.81
CA TYR A 351 -32.35 -28.48 31.51
C TYR A 351 -31.47 -28.57 32.75
N GLY A 352 -30.68 -29.64 32.82
CA GLY A 352 -29.58 -29.72 33.78
C GLY A 352 -28.52 -28.63 33.54
N PRO A 353 -27.52 -28.55 34.42
CA PRO A 353 -26.42 -27.60 34.26
C PRO A 353 -25.66 -27.81 32.95
N TYR A 354 -24.99 -26.75 32.49
CA TYR A 354 -23.96 -26.90 31.46
C TYR A 354 -22.81 -27.77 31.96
N GLU A 355 -22.04 -28.31 31.03
CA GLU A 355 -20.89 -29.16 31.33
C GLU A 355 -19.81 -28.39 32.09
N LEU A 356 -19.68 -27.07 31.86
CA LEU A 356 -18.79 -26.16 32.59
C LEU A 356 -19.55 -24.95 33.15
N GLU A 357 -19.20 -24.52 34.37
CA GLU A 357 -19.79 -23.33 35.00
C GLU A 357 -19.42 -22.04 34.27
N LEU A 358 -18.30 -22.03 33.54
CA LEU A 358 -17.93 -20.92 32.65
C LEU A 358 -19.03 -20.61 31.61
N MET A 359 -19.72 -21.63 31.10
CA MET A 359 -20.83 -21.40 30.16
C MET A 359 -22.03 -20.75 30.84
N ASN A 360 -22.29 -21.07 32.13
CA ASN A 360 -23.30 -20.36 32.92
C ASN A 360 -22.95 -18.88 33.06
N VAL A 361 -21.68 -18.55 33.33
CA VAL A 361 -21.20 -17.17 33.42
C VAL A 361 -21.44 -16.43 32.11
N PHE A 362 -21.02 -16.98 30.97
CA PHE A 362 -21.25 -16.31 29.69
C PHE A 362 -22.74 -16.14 29.39
N HIS A 363 -23.55 -17.18 29.64
CA HIS A 363 -24.98 -17.13 29.39
C HIS A 363 -25.68 -16.06 30.27
N SER A 364 -25.27 -15.88 31.52
CA SER A 364 -25.84 -14.86 32.41
C SER A 364 -25.32 -13.45 32.11
N GLU A 365 -24.03 -13.33 31.79
CA GLU A 365 -23.34 -12.04 31.67
C GLU A 365 -23.44 -11.42 30.29
N TRP A 366 -23.81 -12.15 29.24
CA TRP A 366 -23.87 -11.59 27.88
C TRP A 366 -25.30 -11.45 27.35
N ASP A 367 -25.49 -10.49 26.43
CA ASP A 367 -26.68 -10.45 25.59
C ASP A 367 -26.55 -11.48 24.47
N ASN A 368 -27.41 -12.50 24.50
CA ASN A 368 -27.35 -13.63 23.57
C ASN A 368 -28.21 -13.41 22.33
N SER A 369 -28.72 -12.19 22.12
CA SER A 369 -29.46 -11.80 20.92
C SER A 369 -28.61 -11.81 19.63
N ARG A 370 -27.27 -11.83 19.77
CA ARG A 370 -26.28 -11.81 18.68
C ARG A 370 -25.18 -12.84 18.91
N GLY A 371 -24.41 -13.13 17.85
CA GLY A 371 -23.16 -13.88 18.00
C GLY A 371 -22.06 -13.01 18.62
N GLY A 372 -20.94 -13.61 18.99
CA GLY A 372 -19.77 -12.96 19.55
C GLY A 372 -18.48 -13.69 19.16
N HIS A 373 -17.37 -13.31 19.79
CA HIS A 373 -16.04 -13.79 19.42
C HIS A 373 -15.18 -14.21 20.62
N MET A 374 -14.33 -15.21 20.43
CA MET A 374 -13.36 -15.66 21.44
C MET A 374 -12.37 -14.55 21.83
N GLN A 375 -11.98 -13.72 20.86
CA GLN A 375 -11.09 -12.55 21.04
C GLN A 375 -11.67 -11.50 22.00
N GLU A 376 -12.98 -11.49 22.23
CA GLU A 376 -13.62 -10.63 23.23
C GLU A 376 -13.88 -11.38 24.53
N ALA A 377 -14.42 -12.59 24.43
CA ALA A 377 -14.83 -13.41 25.57
C ALA A 377 -13.68 -13.72 26.52
N ILE A 378 -12.51 -14.09 25.97
CA ILE A 378 -11.35 -14.53 26.75
C ILE A 378 -10.69 -13.33 27.45
N PRO A 379 -10.34 -12.21 26.78
CA PRO A 379 -9.86 -11.00 27.45
C PRO A 379 -10.88 -10.40 28.43
N TRP A 380 -12.18 -10.49 28.14
CA TRP A 380 -13.21 -10.06 29.07
C TRP A 380 -13.17 -10.88 30.36
N TYR A 381 -13.06 -12.21 30.26
CA TYR A 381 -12.99 -13.07 31.43
C TYR A 381 -11.72 -12.81 32.25
N PHE A 382 -10.55 -12.72 31.61
CA PHE A 382 -9.28 -12.55 32.32
C PHE A 382 -9.04 -11.12 32.82
N GLU A 383 -9.14 -10.13 31.93
CA GLU A 383 -8.71 -8.75 32.16
C GLU A 383 -9.86 -7.77 32.38
N GLY A 384 -11.06 -8.13 31.91
CA GLY A 384 -12.21 -7.24 31.85
C GLY A 384 -12.09 -6.21 30.72
N LYS A 385 -11.46 -6.61 29.62
CA LYS A 385 -11.29 -5.81 28.40
C LYS A 385 -12.04 -6.46 27.24
N LEU A 386 -12.52 -5.63 26.32
CA LEU A 386 -13.06 -6.08 25.04
C LEU A 386 -12.05 -5.72 23.96
N ASN A 387 -11.61 -6.71 23.18
CA ASN A 387 -10.63 -6.52 22.13
C ASN A 387 -11.26 -6.84 20.77
N GLY A 388 -11.44 -5.82 19.92
CA GLY A 388 -11.66 -5.98 18.48
C GLY A 388 -13.09 -6.30 18.01
N GLY A 389 -14.10 -6.34 18.88
CA GLY A 389 -15.50 -6.54 18.46
C GLY A 389 -16.06 -5.40 17.61
N GLU A 390 -15.48 -4.21 17.68
CA GLU A 390 -15.84 -3.09 16.80
C GLU A 390 -15.61 -3.41 15.31
N PHE A 391 -14.72 -4.36 15.00
CA PHE A 391 -14.41 -4.80 13.63
C PHE A 391 -15.24 -6.01 13.19
N ALA A 392 -16.03 -6.60 14.08
CA ALA A 392 -16.92 -7.71 13.76
C ALA A 392 -18.14 -7.25 12.95
N SER A 393 -18.80 -8.20 12.27
CA SER A 393 -20.07 -7.91 11.61
C SER A 393 -21.12 -7.48 12.65
N PRO A 394 -22.10 -6.62 12.31
CA PRO A 394 -23.12 -6.17 13.27
C PRO A 394 -23.91 -7.31 13.97
N GLY A 395 -24.02 -8.48 13.32
CA GLY A 395 -24.65 -9.67 13.87
C GLY A 395 -23.78 -10.50 14.84
N SER A 396 -22.51 -10.12 14.99
CA SER A 396 -21.50 -10.81 15.80
C SER A 396 -20.90 -9.90 16.89
N GLN A 397 -21.66 -8.88 17.31
CA GLN A 397 -21.28 -7.91 18.34
C GLN A 397 -22.13 -8.09 19.61
N ALA A 398 -22.06 -9.27 20.22
CA ALA A 398 -22.60 -9.49 21.56
C ALA A 398 -21.85 -8.58 22.55
N VAL A 399 -22.54 -8.10 23.59
CA VAL A 399 -21.96 -7.18 24.59
C VAL A 399 -22.18 -7.75 25.99
N PRO A 400 -21.16 -7.71 26.88
CA PRO A 400 -21.34 -8.13 28.25
C PRO A 400 -22.14 -7.09 29.04
N LYS A 401 -22.87 -7.56 30.05
CA LYS A 401 -23.63 -6.77 31.03
C LYS A 401 -22.73 -6.19 32.11
N THR A 402 -21.59 -6.82 32.37
CA THR A 402 -20.61 -6.41 33.38
C THR A 402 -19.20 -6.34 32.81
N ALA A 403 -18.28 -5.75 33.57
CA ALA A 403 -16.90 -5.53 33.14
C ALA A 403 -16.03 -6.80 33.11
N GLY A 404 -16.48 -7.95 33.64
CA GLY A 404 -15.65 -9.16 33.71
C GLY A 404 -14.41 -8.98 34.58
N GLY A 405 -13.27 -9.54 34.14
CA GLY A 405 -11.96 -9.35 34.79
C GLY A 405 -11.76 -10.19 36.05
N TYR A 406 -12.19 -11.45 36.00
CA TYR A 406 -12.10 -12.40 37.10
C TYR A 406 -10.66 -12.73 37.52
N TRP A 407 -9.68 -12.43 36.65
CA TRP A 407 -8.25 -12.65 36.90
C TRP A 407 -7.45 -11.36 37.01
N LYS A 408 -8.11 -10.20 36.92
CA LYS A 408 -7.46 -8.89 36.84
C LYS A 408 -6.53 -8.60 38.02
N SER A 409 -6.81 -9.16 39.20
CA SER A 409 -5.99 -8.98 40.40
C SER A 409 -4.59 -9.59 40.30
N ILE A 410 -4.39 -10.58 39.43
CA ILE A 410 -3.12 -11.30 39.27
C ILE A 410 -2.58 -11.27 37.83
N TRP A 411 -3.36 -10.73 36.88
CA TRP A 411 -3.06 -10.84 35.46
C TRP A 411 -1.68 -10.29 35.10
N ASP A 412 -1.44 -9.00 35.35
CA ASP A 412 -0.20 -8.33 34.97
C ASP A 412 1.02 -8.84 35.76
N THR A 413 0.82 -9.30 36.99
CA THR A 413 1.91 -9.62 37.93
C THR A 413 2.30 -11.10 37.93
N GLU A 414 1.38 -12.01 37.68
CA GLU A 414 1.60 -13.45 37.83
C GLU A 414 1.33 -14.26 36.56
N VAL A 415 0.40 -13.82 35.71
CA VAL A 415 -0.07 -14.60 34.58
C VAL A 415 0.58 -14.14 33.28
N TYR A 416 0.38 -12.87 32.92
CA TYR A 416 0.87 -12.27 31.68
C TYR A 416 2.38 -12.45 31.44
N PRO A 417 3.27 -12.38 32.45
CA PRO A 417 4.70 -12.61 32.24
C PRO A 417 5.08 -14.07 31.89
N ASN A 418 4.17 -15.02 32.07
CA ASN A 418 4.43 -16.46 31.94
C ASN A 418 3.69 -17.11 30.75
N ILE A 419 3.06 -16.31 29.89
CA ILE A 419 2.41 -16.79 28.67
C ILE A 419 3.21 -16.33 27.45
N TYR A 420 3.08 -17.07 26.34
CA TYR A 420 3.79 -16.76 25.11
C TYR A 420 3.14 -15.60 24.35
N HIS A 421 3.97 -14.68 23.85
CA HIS A 421 3.58 -13.46 23.14
C HIS A 421 4.42 -13.25 21.87
N GLY A 422 4.92 -14.33 21.26
CA GLY A 422 5.90 -14.26 20.18
C GLY A 422 5.37 -14.63 18.80
N TYR A 423 4.05 -14.68 18.59
CA TYR A 423 3.48 -15.17 17.34
C TYR A 423 3.99 -14.33 16.15
N GLU A 424 4.75 -14.95 15.26
CA GLU A 424 5.51 -14.23 14.22
C GLU A 424 4.61 -13.84 13.02
N ASN A 425 3.50 -14.56 12.83
CA ASN A 425 2.67 -14.56 11.63
C ASN A 425 1.30 -13.87 11.78
N VAL A 426 1.24 -12.70 12.43
CA VAL A 426 -0.03 -11.99 12.70
C VAL A 426 -0.41 -11.05 11.56
N ILE A 427 -1.55 -11.30 10.90
CA ILE A 427 -2.23 -10.31 10.06
C ILE A 427 -3.71 -10.26 10.44
N VAL A 428 -4.08 -9.16 11.10
CA VAL A 428 -5.47 -8.70 11.19
C VAL A 428 -5.53 -7.40 10.38
N PRO A 429 -6.40 -7.28 9.37
CA PRO A 429 -6.58 -6.02 8.65
C PRO A 429 -7.41 -5.04 9.47
N GLY A 430 -7.11 -3.74 9.32
CA GLY A 430 -7.78 -2.66 10.04
C GLY A 430 -7.11 -2.24 11.36
N VAL A 431 -5.95 -2.81 11.68
CA VAL A 431 -5.21 -2.53 12.93
C VAL A 431 -3.74 -2.14 12.68
N GLU A 432 -3.48 -1.48 11.56
CA GLU A 432 -2.17 -0.90 11.26
C GLU A 432 -1.72 -0.02 12.45
N GLY A 433 -0.68 -0.47 13.17
CA GLY A 433 -0.17 0.21 14.38
C GLY A 433 -0.48 -0.45 15.72
N LEU A 434 -1.23 -1.56 15.79
CA LEU A 434 -1.34 -2.39 17.00
C LEU A 434 -0.19 -3.42 17.07
N ASP A 435 0.40 -3.58 18.25
CA ASP A 435 1.44 -4.59 18.52
C ASP A 435 0.81 -5.98 18.70
N LEU A 436 0.18 -6.49 17.64
CA LEU A 436 -0.55 -7.77 17.67
C LEU A 436 0.37 -8.98 17.83
N LYS A 437 1.68 -8.80 17.61
CA LYS A 437 2.69 -9.85 17.82
C LYS A 437 2.75 -10.25 19.30
N ASN A 438 2.48 -9.31 20.21
CA ASN A 438 2.56 -9.48 21.65
C ASN A 438 1.22 -9.89 22.33
N LEU A 439 0.31 -10.53 21.59
CA LEU A 439 -0.97 -10.99 22.15
C LEU A 439 -0.94 -12.50 22.45
N TYR A 440 -1.35 -12.85 23.68
CA TYR A 440 -1.58 -14.22 24.13
C TYR A 440 -2.87 -14.85 23.56
N ILE A 441 -3.73 -14.02 22.95
CA ILE A 441 -4.86 -14.41 22.13
C ILE A 441 -4.88 -13.56 20.86
N THR A 442 -4.76 -14.21 19.72
CA THR A 442 -4.71 -13.57 18.41
C THR A 442 -5.75 -14.21 17.49
N ILE A 443 -6.15 -13.51 16.42
CA ILE A 443 -6.93 -14.10 15.33
C ILE A 443 -6.06 -14.16 14.08
N PHE A 444 -5.88 -15.37 13.54
CA PHE A 444 -5.36 -15.56 12.20
C PHE A 444 -6.53 -15.76 11.24
N ASN A 445 -6.88 -14.71 10.49
CA ASN A 445 -8.00 -14.78 9.56
C ASN A 445 -7.55 -15.33 8.19
N ASN A 446 -8.16 -16.46 7.80
CA ASN A 446 -7.89 -17.15 6.54
C ASN A 446 -7.98 -16.18 5.36
N TYR A 447 -9.01 -15.30 5.29
CA TYR A 447 -9.20 -14.38 4.14
C TYR A 447 -7.94 -13.58 3.79
N TYR A 448 -7.10 -13.24 4.77
CA TYR A 448 -5.94 -12.37 4.58
C TYR A 448 -4.59 -13.11 4.62
N LEU A 449 -4.53 -14.35 5.13
CA LEU A 449 -3.27 -15.07 5.36
C LEU A 449 -3.09 -16.31 4.46
N TRP A 450 -4.15 -17.09 4.20
CA TRP A 450 -4.08 -18.27 3.32
C TRP A 450 -5.36 -18.48 2.49
N GLY A 451 -6.20 -17.45 2.37
CA GLY A 451 -7.53 -17.51 1.74
C GLY A 451 -7.62 -16.72 0.45
N SER A 452 -8.83 -16.26 0.12
CA SER A 452 -9.13 -15.55 -1.14
C SER A 452 -8.42 -14.20 -1.29
N GLY A 453 -7.92 -13.58 -0.22
CA GLY A 453 -7.17 -12.32 -0.26
C GLY A 453 -5.65 -12.50 -0.39
N THR A 454 -5.16 -13.74 -0.56
CA THR A 454 -3.72 -14.03 -0.69
C THR A 454 -3.35 -14.51 -2.09
N SER A 455 -2.07 -14.39 -2.44
CA SER A 455 -1.52 -15.00 -3.66
C SER A 455 -1.35 -16.51 -3.56
N TYR A 456 -1.44 -17.09 -2.35
CA TYR A 456 -1.27 -18.53 -2.16
C TYR A 456 -2.40 -19.30 -2.80
N LEU A 457 -2.11 -20.44 -3.43
CA LEU A 457 -3.09 -21.29 -4.09
C LEU A 457 -2.89 -22.76 -3.69
N GLY A 458 -4.00 -23.52 -3.61
CA GLY A 458 -3.96 -24.97 -3.38
C GLY A 458 -3.10 -25.35 -2.17
N VAL A 459 -2.08 -26.19 -2.38
CA VAL A 459 -1.20 -26.74 -1.33
C VAL A 459 -0.46 -25.65 -0.55
N GLU A 460 -0.11 -24.51 -1.14
CA GLU A 460 0.54 -23.40 -0.42
C GLU A 460 -0.31 -22.87 0.75
N ARG A 461 -1.63 -22.85 0.55
CA ARG A 461 -2.57 -22.44 1.61
C ARG A 461 -2.62 -23.48 2.73
N LEU A 462 -2.58 -24.76 2.37
CA LEU A 462 -2.57 -25.85 3.35
C LEU A 462 -1.25 -25.88 4.13
N GLU A 463 -0.13 -25.60 3.48
CA GLU A 463 1.17 -25.43 4.13
C GLU A 463 1.13 -24.28 5.14
N ALA A 464 0.69 -23.08 4.72
CA ALA A 464 0.56 -21.94 5.61
C ALA A 464 -0.37 -22.22 6.82
N PHE A 465 -1.53 -22.84 6.56
CA PHE A 465 -2.44 -23.29 7.63
C PHE A 465 -1.75 -24.29 8.58
N SER A 466 -1.01 -25.25 8.03
CA SER A 466 -0.32 -26.29 8.82
C SER A 466 0.75 -25.69 9.73
N ASN A 467 1.56 -24.76 9.21
CA ASN A 467 2.58 -24.06 9.99
C ASN A 467 1.98 -23.29 11.17
N LEU A 468 0.85 -22.61 10.95
CA LEU A 468 0.16 -21.87 12.01
C LEU A 468 -0.43 -22.79 13.08
N ILE A 469 -0.98 -23.94 12.70
CA ILE A 469 -1.45 -24.95 13.66
C ILE A 469 -0.28 -25.47 14.50
N VAL A 470 0.85 -25.81 13.87
CA VAL A 470 2.05 -26.29 14.56
C VAL A 470 2.61 -25.23 15.52
N GLU A 471 2.72 -23.98 15.07
CA GLU A 471 3.16 -22.84 15.91
C GLU A 471 2.21 -22.66 17.10
N THR A 472 0.90 -22.68 16.85
CA THR A 472 -0.12 -22.50 17.90
C THR A 472 -0.03 -23.57 18.97
N PHE A 473 0.09 -24.84 18.57
CA PHE A 473 0.14 -25.97 19.50
C PHE A 473 1.49 -26.17 20.18
N ARG A 474 2.57 -25.57 19.65
CA ARG A 474 3.84 -25.47 20.38
C ARG A 474 3.69 -24.61 21.64
N TYR A 475 2.83 -23.59 21.58
CA TYR A 475 2.70 -22.59 22.64
C TYR A 475 1.33 -22.53 23.31
N GLY A 476 0.41 -23.45 23.01
CA GLY A 476 -0.90 -23.50 23.64
C GLY A 476 -1.92 -24.36 22.91
N MET A 477 -3.11 -23.78 22.68
CA MET A 477 -4.22 -24.43 21.96
C MET A 477 -4.95 -23.44 21.04
N ALA A 478 -6.01 -23.86 20.36
CA ALA A 478 -6.77 -22.98 19.48
C ALA A 478 -8.28 -23.16 19.56
N GLY A 479 -9.01 -22.07 19.33
CA GLY A 479 -10.36 -22.11 18.79
C GLY A 479 -10.32 -21.98 17.27
N LEU A 480 -11.36 -22.47 16.58
CA LEU A 480 -11.56 -22.23 15.15
C LEU A 480 -12.88 -21.51 14.92
N THR A 481 -12.89 -20.57 13.99
CA THR A 481 -14.13 -20.18 13.31
C THR A 481 -14.21 -20.96 12.00
N ILE A 482 -15.34 -21.63 11.79
CA ILE A 482 -15.64 -22.41 10.59
C ILE A 482 -16.93 -21.92 9.95
N ASN A 483 -17.02 -22.02 8.63
CA ASN A 483 -18.26 -21.83 7.89
C ASN A 483 -18.85 -23.17 7.52
N LEU A 484 -20.17 -23.28 7.66
CA LEU A 484 -20.93 -24.51 7.40
C LEU A 484 -21.23 -24.73 5.90
N GLY A 485 -20.68 -23.87 5.05
CA GLY A 485 -20.78 -23.95 3.60
C GLY A 485 -19.57 -23.30 2.94
N ALA A 486 -19.40 -23.56 1.64
CA ALA A 486 -18.25 -23.06 0.88
C ALA A 486 -18.28 -21.53 0.68
N ASN A 487 -19.47 -20.91 0.80
CA ASN A 487 -19.61 -19.46 0.77
C ASN A 487 -19.15 -18.88 2.11
N LEU A 488 -18.07 -18.09 2.09
CA LEU A 488 -17.51 -17.53 3.31
C LEU A 488 -18.36 -16.43 3.97
N ASN A 489 -19.40 -15.95 3.28
CA ASN A 489 -20.41 -15.04 3.83
C ASN A 489 -21.59 -15.78 4.49
N ALA A 490 -21.50 -17.11 4.63
CA ALA A 490 -22.50 -17.92 5.32
C ALA A 490 -22.39 -17.78 6.85
N ALA A 491 -23.32 -18.40 7.58
CA ALA A 491 -23.28 -18.44 9.05
C ALA A 491 -21.97 -19.05 9.55
N SER A 492 -21.22 -18.25 10.31
CA SER A 492 -19.99 -18.68 10.98
C SER A 492 -20.31 -19.37 12.30
N HIS A 493 -19.47 -20.35 12.64
CA HIS A 493 -19.61 -21.19 13.81
C HIS A 493 -18.26 -21.34 14.51
N ALA A 494 -18.26 -21.35 15.84
CA ALA A 494 -17.04 -21.50 16.63
C ALA A 494 -16.95 -22.91 17.22
N VAL A 495 -15.77 -23.50 17.14
CA VAL A 495 -15.47 -24.85 17.64
C VAL A 495 -14.12 -24.87 18.34
N THR A 496 -13.93 -25.82 19.26
CA THR A 496 -12.67 -25.94 20.03
C THR A 496 -11.75 -26.93 19.34
N LEU A 497 -10.50 -26.55 19.07
CA LEU A 497 -9.49 -27.43 18.49
C LEU A 497 -8.54 -27.95 19.58
N TRP A 498 -8.51 -29.26 19.76
CA TRP A 498 -7.77 -29.93 20.83
C TRP A 498 -6.49 -30.60 20.38
N GLY A 499 -6.37 -30.91 19.09
CA GLY A 499 -5.19 -31.56 18.53
C GLY A 499 -5.24 -31.69 17.02
N TYR A 500 -4.12 -32.08 16.44
CA TYR A 500 -3.94 -32.26 15.01
C TYR A 500 -3.06 -33.45 14.68
N GLU A 501 -3.21 -33.97 13.47
CA GLU A 501 -2.33 -34.97 12.87
C GLU A 501 -1.52 -34.29 11.78
N ILE A 502 -0.22 -34.52 11.75
CA ILE A 502 0.70 -34.01 10.74
C ILE A 502 1.39 -35.17 10.03
N ASP A 503 1.51 -35.06 8.70
CA ASP A 503 2.36 -35.93 7.90
C ASP A 503 3.81 -35.47 8.05
N ASN A 504 4.67 -36.32 8.60
CA ASN A 504 6.03 -35.95 8.97
C ASN A 504 6.94 -35.71 7.75
N ALA A 505 6.58 -36.22 6.57
CA ALA A 505 7.36 -36.03 5.36
C ALA A 505 7.05 -34.65 4.74
N THR A 506 5.77 -34.31 4.66
CA THR A 506 5.30 -33.09 4.00
C THR A 506 5.18 -31.89 4.94
N GLY A 507 5.03 -32.11 6.25
CA GLY A 507 4.70 -31.07 7.22
C GLY A 507 3.24 -30.59 7.15
N LEU A 508 2.39 -31.28 6.38
CA LEU A 508 0.99 -30.89 6.21
C LEU A 508 0.08 -31.53 7.26
N VAL A 509 -0.81 -30.73 7.83
CA VAL A 509 -1.87 -31.20 8.72
C VAL A 509 -2.88 -32.00 7.91
N THR A 510 -3.16 -33.23 8.35
CA THR A 510 -4.08 -34.16 7.69
C THR A 510 -5.37 -34.38 8.46
N ARG A 511 -5.37 -34.22 9.79
CA ARG A 511 -6.57 -34.37 10.64
C ARG A 511 -6.59 -33.38 11.80
N LEU A 512 -7.78 -33.09 12.31
CA LEU A 512 -8.04 -32.27 13.51
C LEU A 512 -8.98 -33.00 14.47
N TRP A 513 -8.79 -32.78 15.77
CA TRP A 513 -9.68 -33.24 16.84
C TRP A 513 -10.41 -32.06 17.47
N ILE A 514 -11.74 -32.04 17.36
CA ILE A 514 -12.57 -30.86 17.64
C ILE A 514 -13.77 -31.22 18.51
N THR A 515 -14.14 -30.35 19.45
CA THR A 515 -15.45 -30.39 20.11
C THR A 515 -16.35 -29.27 19.60
N ASP A 516 -17.63 -29.58 19.42
CA ASP A 516 -18.61 -28.69 18.79
C ASP A 516 -19.86 -28.56 19.68
N SER A 517 -20.11 -27.36 20.18
CA SER A 517 -21.28 -27.06 21.03
C SER A 517 -22.68 -27.35 20.43
N ASP A 518 -22.74 -27.74 19.16
CA ASP A 518 -23.97 -28.05 18.40
C ASP A 518 -24.17 -29.54 18.10
N ASP A 519 -23.24 -30.42 18.50
CA ASP A 519 -23.24 -31.83 18.10
C ASP A 519 -24.07 -32.76 19.01
N LEU A 520 -24.39 -32.34 20.25
CA LEU A 520 -25.17 -33.13 21.21
C LEU A 520 -26.46 -32.40 21.65
N MET A 521 -27.54 -32.65 20.90
CA MET A 521 -28.86 -32.05 21.12
C MET A 521 -29.84 -32.95 21.91
N THR A 522 -29.48 -34.20 22.24
CA THR A 522 -30.36 -35.17 22.92
C THR A 522 -29.74 -35.75 24.19
N GLU A 523 -30.54 -35.89 25.24
CA GLU A 523 -30.12 -36.44 26.54
C GLU A 523 -30.28 -37.98 26.60
N PRO A 524 -29.36 -38.72 27.25
CA PRO A 524 -28.18 -38.24 27.99
C PRO A 524 -27.01 -37.86 27.06
N LYS A 525 -26.41 -36.70 27.30
CA LYS A 525 -25.22 -36.24 26.54
C LYS A 525 -23.99 -37.08 26.88
N THR A 526 -23.31 -37.57 25.85
CA THR A 526 -21.98 -38.20 25.98
C THR A 526 -20.98 -37.34 25.23
N PRO A 527 -19.99 -36.72 25.89
CA PRO A 527 -19.02 -35.83 25.24
C PRO A 527 -18.40 -36.45 24.00
N LEU A 528 -18.22 -35.66 22.94
CA LEU A 528 -17.77 -36.14 21.64
C LEU A 528 -16.54 -35.35 21.15
N LEU A 529 -15.40 -36.04 21.08
CA LEU A 529 -14.21 -35.54 20.39
C LEU A 529 -14.26 -35.97 18.93
N ASN A 530 -14.67 -35.05 18.06
CA ASN A 530 -14.84 -35.31 16.64
C ASN A 530 -13.51 -35.32 15.90
N GLU A 531 -13.35 -36.26 14.97
CA GLU A 531 -12.24 -36.30 14.03
C GLU A 531 -12.66 -35.68 12.68
N TYR A 532 -11.82 -34.80 12.16
CA TYR A 532 -12.00 -34.19 10.84
C TYR A 532 -10.76 -34.36 9.98
N SER A 533 -10.94 -34.87 8.78
CA SER A 533 -9.93 -34.82 7.73
C SER A 533 -9.79 -33.40 7.20
N VAL A 534 -8.54 -32.97 7.00
CA VAL A 534 -8.18 -31.67 6.43
C VAL A 534 -7.78 -31.85 4.98
N SER A 535 -8.32 -31.01 4.10
CA SER A 535 -7.94 -30.99 2.69
C SER A 535 -8.06 -29.60 2.07
N ILE A 536 -7.42 -29.43 0.93
CA ILE A 536 -7.66 -28.32 0.02
C ILE A 536 -7.66 -28.86 -1.40
N ASP A 537 -8.65 -28.48 -2.21
CA ASP A 537 -8.63 -28.83 -3.63
C ASP A 537 -7.80 -27.80 -4.41
N GLU A 538 -7.17 -28.22 -5.50
CA GLU A 538 -6.45 -27.31 -6.40
C GLU A 538 -7.37 -26.16 -6.87
N GLY A 539 -6.85 -24.93 -6.80
CA GLY A 539 -7.60 -23.73 -7.18
C GLY A 539 -8.69 -23.28 -6.20
N LYS A 540 -8.98 -24.02 -5.11
CA LYS A 540 -9.91 -23.56 -4.07
C LYS A 540 -9.23 -22.66 -3.04
N ALA A 541 -10.01 -21.75 -2.48
CA ALA A 541 -9.54 -20.75 -1.54
C ALA A 541 -9.61 -21.15 -0.06
N ASN A 542 -10.23 -22.28 0.25
CA ASN A 542 -10.63 -22.58 1.62
C ASN A 542 -10.08 -23.94 2.08
N ILE A 543 -9.53 -23.98 3.29
CA ILE A 543 -9.21 -25.23 3.99
C ILE A 543 -10.52 -25.91 4.35
N LYS A 544 -10.72 -27.10 3.80
CA LYS A 544 -11.93 -27.90 3.99
C LYS A 544 -11.71 -28.91 5.11
N LEU A 545 -12.68 -29.00 6.00
CA LEU A 545 -12.79 -30.02 7.01
C LEU A 545 -13.93 -30.97 6.63
N THR A 546 -13.67 -32.28 6.67
CA THR A 546 -14.68 -33.32 6.41
C THR A 546 -14.65 -34.30 7.58
N GLY A 547 -15.77 -34.47 8.27
CA GLY A 547 -15.84 -35.27 9.49
C GLY A 547 -17.27 -35.55 9.95
N ASN A 548 -17.40 -36.16 11.13
CA ASN A 548 -18.67 -36.65 11.68
C ASN A 548 -19.52 -35.53 12.33
N THR A 549 -19.81 -34.46 11.59
CA THR A 549 -20.77 -33.44 12.06
C THR A 549 -22.14 -33.59 11.44
N ARG A 550 -23.12 -32.91 12.05
CA ARG A 550 -24.41 -32.62 11.41
C ARG A 550 -24.30 -31.81 10.10
N TYR A 551 -23.13 -31.27 9.75
CA TYR A 551 -22.94 -30.32 8.65
C TYR A 551 -22.20 -30.88 7.42
N GLY A 552 -21.72 -32.12 7.46
CA GLY A 552 -20.99 -32.76 6.36
C GLY A 552 -19.59 -32.16 6.15
N ALA A 553 -19.49 -31.06 5.41
CA ALA A 553 -18.22 -30.36 5.15
C ALA A 553 -18.28 -28.91 5.62
N CYS A 554 -17.26 -28.48 6.35
CA CYS A 554 -17.09 -27.10 6.81
C CYS A 554 -15.73 -26.54 6.38
N TYR A 555 -15.56 -25.23 6.48
CA TYR A 555 -14.42 -24.51 5.93
C TYR A 555 -13.82 -23.59 6.98
N VAL A 556 -12.51 -23.67 7.19
CA VAL A 556 -11.83 -22.83 8.19
C VAL A 556 -11.85 -21.38 7.74
N VAL A 557 -12.35 -20.50 8.60
CA VAL A 557 -12.41 -19.05 8.42
C VAL A 557 -11.28 -18.38 9.19
N SER A 558 -11.04 -18.80 10.42
CA SER A 558 -9.94 -18.28 11.22
C SER A 558 -9.51 -19.25 12.31
N ILE A 559 -8.26 -19.10 12.73
CA ILE A 559 -7.69 -19.75 13.90
C ILE A 559 -7.59 -18.71 15.00
N HIS A 560 -7.91 -19.10 16.23
CA HIS A 560 -7.82 -18.26 17.43
C HIS A 560 -6.84 -18.91 18.41
N PRO A 561 -5.51 -18.73 18.23
CA PRO A 561 -4.53 -19.21 19.20
C PRO A 561 -4.81 -18.67 20.59
N PHE A 562 -4.61 -19.52 21.59
CA PHE A 562 -4.62 -19.14 22.99
C PHE A 562 -3.42 -19.75 23.68
N ALA A 563 -2.52 -18.88 24.15
CA ALA A 563 -1.27 -19.28 24.76
C ALA A 563 -1.51 -20.06 26.05
N GLY A 564 -0.72 -21.11 26.26
CA GLY A 564 -0.68 -21.83 27.53
C GLY A 564 0.17 -21.13 28.59
N TYR A 565 -0.03 -21.53 29.83
CA TYR A 565 0.70 -21.01 30.98
C TYR A 565 2.05 -21.72 31.17
N GLY A 566 3.11 -20.95 31.39
CA GLY A 566 4.47 -21.46 31.69
C GLY A 566 5.32 -21.76 30.45
N ILE A 567 4.83 -21.43 29.25
CA ILE A 567 5.45 -21.81 27.98
C ILE A 567 6.48 -20.75 27.50
N GLY A 568 6.52 -19.56 28.10
CA GLY A 568 7.41 -18.45 27.71
C GLY A 568 8.79 -18.39 28.39
N VAL A 569 9.29 -19.51 28.97
CA VAL A 569 10.57 -19.54 29.70
C VAL A 569 11.46 -20.68 29.17
N GLU A 570 11.91 -20.59 27.92
CA GLU A 570 13.06 -21.35 27.41
C GLU A 570 14.17 -20.42 26.91
#